data_AF-A0A7S0J4D6-F1
#
_entry.id   AF-A0A7S0J4D6-F1
#
_cell.length_a   1.000
_cell.length_b   1.000
_cell.length_c   1.000
_cell.angle_alpha   90.00
_cell.angle_beta   90.00
_cell.angle_gamma   90.00
#
_symmetry.space_group_name_H-M   'P 1'
#
loop_
_entity.id
_entity.type
_entity.pdbx_description
1 polymer ?
#
loop_
_entity_poly.entity_id
_entity_poly.type
_entity_poly.pdbx_seq_one_letter_code
_entity_poly.pdbx_strand_id
1 'polypeptide(L)'
;REAEVRWWDALDLIGSDAYYKHSGSTEAQLVAAWQPTLDQLANLSAAFGKRLAFTEIGMCSGQCSRSHTPSLADYEWHALQYSSVFRAVEGREWFIGAFWWNWDSDPGVFDSDDCLTPQGKPAEQVLHHFYRSGEPVPPFVGRAQCIGVGRCTC
;
A
#
# COMPACT_ATOMS: atom_id res chain seq x y z
N ARG A 1 -16.88 4.94 7.93
CA ARG A 1 -15.79 5.57 8.70
C ARG A 1 -15.59 7.02 8.28
N GLU A 2 -15.03 7.31 7.11
CA GLU A 2 -14.66 8.68 6.70
C GLU A 2 -15.88 9.57 6.48
N ALA A 3 -16.97 8.99 5.97
CA ALA A 3 -18.26 9.67 5.78
C ALA A 3 -19.00 10.02 7.08
N GLU A 4 -18.57 9.49 8.23
CA GLU A 4 -19.16 9.81 9.54
C GLU A 4 -18.56 11.09 10.14
N VAL A 5 -17.39 11.51 9.68
CA VAL A 5 -16.77 12.77 10.09
C VAL A 5 -17.53 13.94 9.46
N ARG A 6 -18.01 14.86 10.31
CA ARG A 6 -18.92 15.96 9.92
C ARG A 6 -18.26 17.34 9.82
N TRP A 7 -16.95 17.42 10.06
CA TRP A 7 -16.23 18.68 10.20
C TRP A 7 -15.05 18.78 9.22
N TRP A 8 -15.10 18.05 8.10
CA TRP A 8 -14.08 18.12 7.05
C TRP A 8 -13.90 19.53 6.49
N ASP A 9 -14.94 20.37 6.53
CA ASP A 9 -14.91 21.78 6.14
C ASP A 9 -13.83 22.59 6.86
N ALA A 10 -13.53 22.24 8.12
CA ALA A 10 -12.51 22.89 8.94
C ALA A 10 -11.05 22.45 8.65
N LEU A 11 -10.84 21.48 7.76
CA LEU A 11 -9.52 20.92 7.43
C LEU A 11 -9.09 21.26 6.00
N ASP A 12 -7.79 21.26 5.72
CA ASP A 12 -7.27 21.51 4.36
C ASP A 12 -7.36 20.28 3.45
N LEU A 13 -7.30 19.08 4.04
CA LEU A 13 -7.23 17.79 3.35
C LEU A 13 -8.05 16.73 4.06
N ILE A 14 -8.54 15.76 3.30
CA ILE A 14 -9.12 14.54 3.86
C ILE A 14 -8.00 13.51 4.02
N GLY A 15 -7.86 12.98 5.22
CA GLY A 15 -6.95 11.88 5.54
C GLY A 15 -7.71 10.59 5.79
N SER A 16 -7.16 9.46 5.34
CA SER A 16 -7.69 8.13 5.64
C SER A 16 -6.55 7.15 5.99
N ASP A 17 -6.74 6.39 7.07
CA ASP A 17 -5.93 5.21 7.34
C ASP A 17 -6.52 4.04 6.55
N ALA A 18 -5.95 3.78 5.39
CA ALA A 18 -6.52 2.99 4.31
C ALA A 18 -6.32 1.47 4.46
N TYR A 19 -6.54 0.93 5.68
CA TYR A 19 -6.47 -0.50 5.99
C TYR A 19 -7.75 -1.25 5.60
N TYR A 20 -8.15 -1.10 4.34
CA TYR A 20 -9.34 -1.76 3.80
C TYR A 20 -9.06 -3.23 3.50
N LYS A 21 -10.02 -4.10 3.82
CA LYS A 21 -9.92 -5.54 3.55
C LYS A 21 -10.32 -5.81 2.11
N HIS A 22 -9.35 -6.14 1.28
CA HIS A 22 -9.56 -6.57 -0.10
C HIS A 22 -9.24 -8.04 -0.27
N SER A 23 -10.01 -8.73 -1.11
CA SER A 23 -9.79 -10.13 -1.47
C SER A 23 -9.47 -10.23 -2.96
N GLY A 24 -8.51 -11.09 -3.30
CA GLY A 24 -8.12 -11.38 -4.68
C GLY A 24 -6.88 -12.26 -4.67
N SER A 25 -6.54 -12.86 -5.81
CA SER A 25 -5.29 -13.60 -6.01
C SER A 25 -4.46 -13.03 -7.16
N THR A 26 -4.98 -12.04 -7.88
CA THR A 26 -4.29 -11.33 -8.97
C THR A 26 -4.33 -9.83 -8.77
N GLU A 27 -3.40 -9.10 -9.40
CA GLU A 27 -3.38 -7.63 -9.36
C GLU A 27 -4.72 -7.04 -9.84
N ALA A 28 -5.23 -7.53 -10.97
CA ALA A 28 -6.49 -7.06 -11.53
C ALA A 28 -7.68 -7.25 -10.58
N GLN A 29 -7.72 -8.37 -9.85
CA GLN A 29 -8.76 -8.61 -8.83
C GLN A 29 -8.62 -7.66 -7.64
N LEU A 30 -7.39 -7.40 -7.19
CA LEU A 30 -7.14 -6.45 -6.10
C LEU A 30 -7.49 -5.02 -6.52
N VAL A 31 -7.10 -4.60 -7.71
CA VAL A 31 -7.47 -3.30 -8.29
C VAL A 31 -8.99 -3.14 -8.37
N ALA A 32 -9.71 -4.19 -8.80
CA ALA A 32 -11.17 -4.20 -8.80
C ALA A 32 -11.75 -4.10 -7.38
N ALA A 33 -11.14 -4.79 -6.40
CA ALA A 33 -11.57 -4.75 -5.01
C ALA A 33 -11.40 -3.37 -4.36
N TRP A 34 -10.44 -2.56 -4.82
CA TRP A 34 -10.27 -1.16 -4.37
C TRP A 34 -11.37 -0.21 -4.86
N GLN A 35 -12.02 -0.49 -6.01
CA GLN A 35 -12.90 0.47 -6.67
C GLN A 35 -14.07 0.94 -5.79
N PRO A 36 -14.83 0.06 -5.09
CA PRO A 36 -15.96 0.51 -4.26
C PRO A 36 -15.53 1.49 -3.15
N THR A 37 -14.37 1.24 -2.55
CA THR A 37 -13.79 2.13 -1.54
C THR A 37 -13.37 3.47 -2.16
N LEU A 38 -12.66 3.43 -3.28
CA LEU A 38 -12.19 4.64 -3.95
C LEU A 38 -13.35 5.49 -4.49
N ASP A 39 -14.48 4.89 -4.86
CA ASP A 39 -15.67 5.62 -5.29
C ASP A 39 -16.36 6.33 -4.11
N GLN A 40 -16.40 5.70 -2.94
CA GLN A 40 -16.86 6.36 -1.71
C GLN A 40 -15.98 7.55 -1.34
N LEU A 41 -14.66 7.39 -1.46
CA LEU A 41 -13.68 8.45 -1.18
C LEU A 41 -13.73 9.58 -2.22
N ALA A 42 -13.95 9.26 -3.49
CA ALA A 42 -14.17 10.25 -4.54
C ALA A 42 -15.43 11.10 -4.26
N ASN A 43 -16.53 10.46 -3.87
CA ASN A 43 -17.76 11.16 -3.49
C ASN A 43 -17.55 12.06 -2.28
N LEU A 44 -16.79 11.61 -1.28
CA LEU A 44 -16.45 12.41 -0.11
C LEU A 44 -15.58 13.62 -0.49
N SER A 45 -14.55 13.41 -1.31
CA SER A 45 -13.70 14.47 -1.84
C SER A 45 -14.51 15.53 -2.59
N ALA A 46 -15.42 15.10 -3.47
CA ALA A 46 -16.30 15.99 -4.22
C ALA A 46 -17.28 16.75 -3.31
N ALA A 47 -17.87 16.08 -2.31
CA ALA A 47 -18.83 16.69 -1.39
C ALA A 47 -18.23 17.84 -0.57
N PHE A 48 -16.96 17.73 -0.18
CA PHE A 48 -16.27 18.78 0.59
C PHE A 48 -15.37 19.68 -0.26
N GLY A 49 -15.19 19.38 -1.55
CA GLY A 49 -14.27 20.10 -2.44
C GLY A 49 -12.81 20.01 -2.00
N LYS A 50 -12.42 18.91 -1.35
CA LYS A 50 -11.09 18.74 -0.73
C LYS A 50 -10.40 17.52 -1.30
N ARG A 51 -9.10 17.63 -1.57
CA ARG A 51 -8.29 16.50 -2.03
C ARG A 51 -8.03 15.53 -0.86
N LEU A 52 -7.69 14.28 -1.20
CA LEU A 52 -7.54 13.19 -0.24
C LEU A 52 -6.16 12.55 -0.32
N ALA A 53 -5.58 12.25 0.84
CA ALA A 53 -4.40 11.41 0.98
C ALA A 53 -4.70 10.18 1.84
N PHE A 54 -4.02 9.07 1.57
CA PHE A 54 -3.90 8.01 2.57
C PHE A 54 -2.86 8.44 3.60
N THR A 55 -3.31 8.80 4.80
CA THR A 55 -2.46 9.20 5.93
C THR A 55 -1.70 8.03 6.52
N GLU A 56 -2.20 6.81 6.29
CA GLU A 56 -1.50 5.57 6.61
C GLU A 56 -2.00 4.47 5.67
N ILE A 57 -1.09 3.70 5.08
CA ILE A 57 -1.41 2.47 4.36
C ILE A 57 -0.26 1.49 4.44
N GLY A 58 -0.56 0.23 4.71
CA GLY A 58 0.44 -0.83 4.75
C GLY A 58 -0.22 -2.19 4.64
N MET A 59 0.54 -3.17 4.18
CA MET A 59 0.07 -4.53 4.00
C MET A 59 1.07 -5.50 4.60
N CYS A 60 0.55 -6.63 5.07
CA CYS A 60 1.36 -7.72 5.57
C CYS A 60 2.09 -8.43 4.43
N SER A 61 3.36 -8.79 4.64
CA SER A 61 4.11 -9.68 3.76
C SER A 61 3.79 -11.16 3.99
N GLY A 62 2.50 -11.50 3.91
CA GLY A 62 1.95 -12.84 4.13
C GLY A 62 0.89 -12.89 5.23
N GLN A 63 1.04 -13.80 6.19
CA GLN A 63 0.18 -13.87 7.38
C GLN A 63 0.87 -13.23 8.58
N CYS A 64 0.28 -12.14 9.08
CA CYS A 64 0.82 -11.38 10.20
C CYS A 64 0.29 -11.86 11.54
N SER A 65 1.15 -11.84 12.55
CA SER A 65 0.75 -11.97 13.95
C SER A 65 1.02 -10.68 14.72
N ARG A 66 0.58 -10.61 15.98
CA ARG A 66 0.89 -9.46 16.86
C ARG A 66 2.38 -9.29 17.16
N SER A 67 3.23 -10.28 16.88
CA SER A 67 4.68 -10.16 17.09
C SER A 67 5.39 -9.43 15.96
N HIS A 68 4.65 -8.98 14.93
CA HIS A 68 5.18 -8.37 13.71
C HIS A 68 6.13 -9.28 12.91
N THR A 69 6.24 -10.55 13.29
CA THR A 69 6.88 -11.60 12.48
C THR A 69 5.77 -12.32 11.72
N PRO A 70 5.91 -12.56 10.40
CA PRO A 70 4.90 -13.28 9.67
C PRO A 70 4.92 -14.76 10.09
N SER A 71 3.74 -15.31 10.37
CA SER A 71 3.59 -16.76 10.60
C SER A 71 3.75 -17.57 9.32
N LEU A 72 3.52 -16.93 8.17
CA LEU A 72 3.81 -17.44 6.83
C LEU A 72 4.19 -16.25 5.95
N ALA A 73 5.42 -16.20 5.47
CA ALA A 73 5.89 -15.12 4.60
C ALA A 73 5.41 -15.33 3.15
N ASP A 74 4.96 -14.25 2.52
CA ASP A 74 4.64 -14.17 1.10
C ASP A 74 4.99 -12.77 0.57
N TYR A 75 6.24 -12.62 0.16
CA TYR A 75 6.80 -11.33 -0.26
C TYR A 75 6.33 -10.90 -1.67
N GLU A 76 5.97 -11.86 -2.53
CA GLU A 76 5.41 -11.56 -3.85
C GLU A 76 3.96 -11.08 -3.69
N TRP A 77 3.19 -11.69 -2.79
CA TRP A 77 1.88 -11.20 -2.40
C TRP A 77 1.95 -9.80 -1.76
N HIS A 78 2.99 -9.51 -0.98
CA HIS A 78 3.24 -8.17 -0.44
C HIS A 78 3.38 -7.14 -1.56
N ALA A 79 4.26 -7.40 -2.53
CA ALA A 79 4.49 -6.52 -3.67
C ALA A 79 3.24 -6.36 -4.54
N LEU A 80 2.49 -7.46 -4.76
CA LEU A 80 1.25 -7.44 -5.52
C LEU A 80 0.21 -6.51 -4.89
N GLN A 81 0.07 -6.57 -3.56
CA GLN A 81 -0.82 -5.66 -2.84
C GLN A 81 -0.37 -4.21 -3.02
N TYR A 82 0.92 -3.91 -2.85
CA TYR A 82 1.47 -2.56 -3.05
C TYR A 82 1.19 -2.03 -4.46
N SER A 83 1.47 -2.85 -5.49
CA SER A 83 1.25 -2.46 -6.89
C SER A 83 -0.23 -2.19 -7.18
N SER A 84 -1.13 -3.01 -6.62
CA SER A 84 -2.58 -2.84 -6.79
C SER A 84 -3.10 -1.48 -6.31
N VAL A 85 -2.52 -0.91 -5.24
CA VAL A 85 -2.91 0.41 -4.72
C VAL A 85 -2.64 1.46 -5.78
N PHE A 86 -1.40 1.53 -6.29
CA PHE A 86 -1.00 2.51 -7.28
C PHE A 86 -1.84 2.40 -8.56
N ARG A 87 -2.09 1.18 -9.03
CA ARG A 87 -2.95 0.93 -10.19
C ARG A 87 -4.40 1.35 -9.97
N ALA A 88 -4.93 1.14 -8.77
CA ALA A 88 -6.31 1.51 -8.46
C ALA A 88 -6.53 3.04 -8.36
N VAL A 89 -5.50 3.78 -7.93
CA VAL A 89 -5.54 5.24 -7.78
C VAL A 89 -5.05 6.01 -9.01
N GLU A 90 -4.52 5.31 -10.02
CA GLU A 90 -4.00 5.91 -11.25
C GLU A 90 -5.06 6.80 -11.93
N GLY A 91 -4.67 8.01 -12.32
CA GLY A 91 -5.55 8.98 -13.00
C GLY A 91 -6.60 9.67 -12.11
N ARG A 92 -6.60 9.44 -10.79
CA ARG A 92 -7.57 10.08 -9.87
C ARG A 92 -7.04 11.43 -9.35
N GLU A 93 -7.44 12.53 -9.99
CA GLU A 93 -6.95 13.89 -9.65
C GLU A 93 -7.20 14.34 -8.19
N TRP A 94 -8.27 13.82 -7.58
CA TRP A 94 -8.65 14.09 -6.20
C TRP A 94 -7.72 13.41 -5.18
N PHE A 95 -6.99 12.38 -5.59
CA PHE A 95 -6.04 11.66 -4.74
C PHE A 95 -4.64 12.26 -4.86
N ILE A 96 -3.96 12.47 -3.73
CA ILE A 96 -2.68 13.23 -3.71
C ILE A 96 -1.48 12.40 -3.28
N GLY A 97 -1.70 11.17 -2.83
CA GLY A 97 -0.62 10.27 -2.42
C GLY A 97 -0.93 9.49 -1.16
N ALA A 98 0.08 8.77 -0.70
CA ALA A 98 0.01 7.84 0.41
C ALA A 98 1.25 7.95 1.30
N PHE A 99 1.05 7.82 2.61
CA PHE A 99 2.10 7.62 3.59
C PHE A 99 2.15 6.13 3.94
N TRP A 100 3.22 5.46 3.55
CA TRP A 100 3.37 4.00 3.68
C TRP A 100 3.84 3.60 5.08
N TRP A 101 3.10 2.69 5.69
CA TRP A 101 3.48 2.00 6.93
C TRP A 101 4.23 0.70 6.59
N ASN A 102 5.50 0.56 6.94
CA ASN A 102 6.37 1.58 7.55
C ASN A 102 7.81 1.48 7.03
N TRP A 103 8.59 2.51 7.30
CA TRP A 103 10.03 2.51 7.11
C TRP A 103 10.70 2.55 8.50
N ASP A 104 11.36 1.46 8.86
CA ASP A 104 12.16 1.33 10.07
C ASP A 104 13.46 2.14 9.98
N SER A 105 13.86 2.71 11.11
CA SER A 105 15.10 3.47 11.28
C SER A 105 16.27 2.60 11.75
N ASP A 106 16.00 1.40 12.28
CA ASP A 106 17.01 0.47 12.75
C ASP A 106 17.64 -0.28 11.56
N PRO A 107 18.94 -0.09 11.28
CA PRO A 107 19.63 -0.84 10.22
C PRO A 107 19.69 -2.36 10.50
N GLY A 108 19.44 -2.80 11.73
CA GLY A 108 19.30 -4.20 12.13
C GLY A 108 17.93 -4.80 11.83
N VAL A 109 16.95 -4.02 11.37
CA VAL A 109 15.60 -4.51 11.05
C VAL A 109 15.65 -5.68 10.06
N PHE A 110 16.65 -5.76 9.18
CA PHE A 110 16.77 -6.85 8.21
C PHE A 110 17.12 -8.21 8.83
N ASP A 111 17.55 -8.25 10.09
CA ASP A 111 17.80 -9.51 10.80
C ASP A 111 16.50 -10.10 11.37
N SER A 112 15.42 -9.31 11.39
CA SER A 112 14.06 -9.70 11.79
C SER A 112 13.07 -9.42 10.65
N ASP A 113 12.40 -10.42 10.12
CA ASP A 113 11.40 -10.18 9.06
C ASP A 113 10.16 -9.48 9.64
N ASP A 114 10.23 -8.15 9.82
CA ASP A 114 9.06 -7.34 10.17
C ASP A 114 8.10 -7.39 8.98
N CYS A 115 6.96 -8.03 9.20
CA CYS A 115 5.94 -8.29 8.21
C CYS A 115 5.31 -7.04 7.57
N LEU A 116 5.47 -5.85 8.15
CA LEU A 116 4.84 -4.62 7.67
C LEU A 116 5.77 -3.80 6.78
N THR A 117 7.06 -3.74 7.10
CA THR A 117 8.00 -2.91 6.33
C THR A 117 8.22 -3.49 4.93
N PRO A 118 8.19 -2.65 3.87
CA PRO A 118 8.56 -3.09 2.52
C PRO A 118 10.08 -3.15 2.32
N GLN A 119 10.89 -2.58 3.22
CA GLN A 119 12.35 -2.49 3.10
C GLN A 119 12.99 -3.86 2.90
N GLY A 120 13.88 -3.97 1.91
CA GLY A 120 14.59 -5.22 1.59
C GLY A 120 13.70 -6.29 0.94
N LYS A 121 12.43 -5.98 0.63
CA LYS A 121 11.45 -6.89 0.02
C LYS A 121 11.07 -6.42 -1.39
N PRO A 122 10.44 -7.28 -2.21
CA PRO A 122 9.97 -6.90 -3.54
C PRO A 122 9.01 -5.70 -3.54
N ALA A 123 8.27 -5.48 -2.44
CA ALA A 123 7.43 -4.30 -2.27
C ALA A 123 8.21 -2.97 -2.28
N GLU A 124 9.48 -2.95 -1.83
CA GLU A 124 10.34 -1.76 -1.95
C GLU A 124 10.55 -1.37 -3.41
N GLN A 125 10.73 -2.35 -4.30
CA GLN A 125 10.93 -2.09 -5.72
C GLN A 125 9.69 -1.52 -6.38
N VAL A 126 8.50 -1.93 -5.92
CA VAL A 126 7.24 -1.31 -6.32
C VAL A 126 7.24 0.17 -5.94
N LEU A 127 7.60 0.51 -4.70
CA LEU A 127 7.70 1.91 -4.27
C LEU A 127 8.71 2.70 -5.11
N HIS A 128 9.91 2.15 -5.34
CA HIS A 128 10.91 2.77 -6.20
C HIS A 128 10.34 3.02 -7.60
N HIS A 129 9.68 2.03 -8.20
CA HIS A 129 9.10 2.16 -9.54
C HIS A 129 8.12 3.34 -9.62
N PHE A 130 7.13 3.36 -8.74
CA PHE A 130 6.04 4.33 -8.81
C PHE A 130 6.42 5.74 -8.35
N TYR A 131 7.41 5.88 -7.45
CA TYR A 131 7.86 7.20 -6.98
C TYR A 131 9.08 7.76 -7.72
N ARG A 132 9.88 6.92 -8.38
CA ARG A 132 11.10 7.39 -9.09
C ARG A 132 10.83 7.87 -10.52
N SER A 133 9.66 7.56 -11.10
CA SER A 133 9.46 7.84 -12.52
C SER A 133 7.99 7.96 -12.92
N GLY A 134 7.70 8.94 -13.78
CA GLY A 134 6.59 8.88 -14.73
C GLY A 134 6.80 7.83 -15.83
N GLU A 135 7.38 6.67 -15.49
CA GLU A 135 7.63 5.55 -16.42
C GLU A 135 6.64 4.40 -16.14
N PRO A 136 6.24 3.64 -17.18
CA PRO A 136 5.26 2.56 -17.04
C PRO A 136 5.76 1.43 -16.14
N VAL A 137 4.88 0.90 -15.29
CA VAL A 137 5.14 -0.25 -14.41
C VAL A 137 5.44 -1.49 -15.24
N PRO A 138 6.64 -2.09 -15.11
CA PRO A 138 6.88 -3.39 -15.72
C PRO A 138 5.93 -4.41 -15.07
N PRO A 139 5.37 -5.36 -15.85
CA PRO A 139 4.59 -6.44 -15.27
C PRO A 139 5.45 -7.18 -14.24
N PHE A 140 4.86 -7.49 -13.09
CA PHE A 140 5.54 -8.19 -12.01
C PHE A 140 6.03 -9.56 -12.51
N VAL A 141 7.33 -9.69 -12.74
CA VAL A 141 7.97 -10.96 -13.15
C VAL A 141 8.43 -11.67 -11.88
N GLY A 142 7.50 -12.36 -11.22
CA GLY A 142 7.76 -13.08 -9.97
C GLY A 142 8.94 -14.04 -10.07
N ARG A 143 9.78 -13.99 -9.03
CA ARG A 143 10.87 -14.90 -8.62
C ARG A 143 11.96 -14.09 -7.87
N ALA A 144 11.59 -13.30 -6.87
CA ALA A 144 12.61 -12.78 -5.96
C ALA A 144 13.29 -13.96 -5.23
N GLN A 145 14.62 -14.04 -5.28
CA GLN A 145 15.38 -15.01 -4.49
C GLN A 145 15.70 -14.39 -3.13
N CYS A 146 15.01 -14.87 -2.10
CA CYS A 146 15.24 -14.42 -0.74
C CYS A 146 16.39 -15.22 -0.11
N ILE A 147 17.44 -14.52 0.33
CA ILE A 147 18.56 -15.12 1.07
C ILE A 147 18.28 -14.85 2.55
N GLY A 148 17.78 -15.87 3.26
CA GLY A 148 17.50 -15.79 4.69
C GLY A 148 16.15 -15.15 5.02
N VAL A 149 16.12 -14.39 6.12
CA VAL A 149 14.94 -13.74 6.68
C VAL A 149 14.94 -12.28 6.21
N GLY A 150 13.86 -11.79 5.60
CA GLY A 150 13.65 -10.36 5.33
C GLY A 150 14.47 -9.69 4.21
N ARG A 151 15.52 -10.33 3.64
CA ARG A 151 16.25 -9.80 2.47
C ARG A 151 16.01 -10.62 1.20
N CYS A 152 15.31 -10.02 0.25
CA CYS A 152 15.13 -10.56 -1.09
C CYS A 152 15.94 -9.76 -2.10
N THR A 153 16.85 -10.44 -2.80
CA THR A 153 17.55 -9.89 -3.96
C THR A 153 16.82 -10.30 -5.23
N CYS A 154 16.55 -9.34 -6.11
CA CYS A 154 16.09 -9.61 -7.49
C CYS A 154 17.27 -9.94 -8.40
#